data_AF-A0A940L1D3-F1
#
_entry.id   AF-A0A940L1D3-F1
#
_cell.length_a   1.000
_cell.length_b   1.000
_cell.length_c   1.000
_cell.angle_alpha   90.00
_cell.angle_beta   90.00
_cell.angle_gamma   90.00
#
_symmetry.space_group_name_H-M   'P 1'
#
loop_
_entity.id
_entity.type
_entity.pdbx_description
1 polymer ?
#
loop_
_entity_poly.entity_id
_entity_poly.type
_entity_poly.pdbx_seq_one_letter_code
_entity_poly.pdbx_strand_id
1 'polypeptide(L)'
;MSLEQFFTDLIKKAEESDIVTNAGKDAEGFYKPTRTILFRHLNLLKDLHQKPLAKPMLKSSWAYVVEHLPSEWLVPSSKEDREELKKILS
;
A
#
# COMPACT_ATOMS: atom_id res chain seq x y z
N MET A 1 -13.40 -9.14 -8.38
CA MET A 1 -12.65 -7.86 -8.29
C MET A 1 -11.21 -8.17 -8.66
N SER A 2 -10.46 -7.23 -9.19
CA SER A 2 -9.03 -7.41 -9.49
C SER A 2 -8.18 -6.77 -8.39
N LEU A 3 -6.93 -7.22 -8.28
CA LEU A 3 -5.95 -6.63 -7.37
C LEU A 3 -5.71 -5.12 -7.64
N GLU A 4 -5.85 -4.69 -8.89
CA GLU A 4 -5.86 -3.28 -9.28
C GLU A 4 -6.99 -2.48 -8.61
N GLN A 5 -8.20 -3.04 -8.59
CA GLN A 5 -9.35 -2.41 -7.93
C GLN A 5 -9.11 -2.34 -6.42
N PHE A 6 -8.56 -3.39 -5.81
CA PHE A 6 -8.20 -3.37 -4.40
C PHE A 6 -7.23 -2.22 -4.05
N PHE A 7 -6.16 -2.02 -4.83
CA PHE A 7 -5.26 -0.89 -4.59
C PHE A 7 -5.92 0.46 -4.86
N THR A 8 -6.80 0.56 -5.86
CA THR A 8 -7.57 1.77 -6.14
C THR A 8 -8.49 2.14 -4.98
N ASP A 9 -9.21 1.16 -4.43
CA ASP A 9 -10.08 1.34 -3.28
C ASP A 9 -9.28 1.72 -2.03
N LEU A 10 -8.10 1.13 -1.85
CA LEU A 10 -7.20 1.46 -0.73
C LEU A 10 -6.67 2.89 -0.82
N ILE A 11 -6.32 3.37 -2.02
CA ILE A 11 -5.94 4.77 -2.28
C ILE A 11 -7.09 5.69 -1.90
N LYS A 12 -8.29 5.44 -2.45
CA LYS A 12 -9.46 6.27 -2.18
C LYS A 12 -9.77 6.33 -0.68
N LYS A 13 -9.76 5.17 -0.02
CA LYS A 13 -9.98 5.07 1.43
C LYS A 13 -8.94 5.86 2.24
N ALA A 14 -7.67 5.83 1.83
CA ALA A 14 -6.61 6.61 2.45
C ALA A 14 -6.74 8.12 2.17
N GLU A 15 -7.25 8.52 0.99
CA GLU A 15 -7.49 9.93 0.64
C GLU A 15 -8.58 10.56 1.49
N GLU A 16 -9.67 9.81 1.70
CA GLU A 16 -10.85 10.20 2.48
C GLU A 16 -10.62 10.11 3.99
N SER A 17 -9.46 9.63 4.43
CA SER A 17 -9.20 9.34 5.84
C SER A 17 -8.48 10.47 6.59
N ASP A 18 -8.97 10.73 7.80
CA ASP A 18 -8.35 11.65 8.76
C ASP A 18 -7.11 11.07 9.46
N ILE A 19 -6.91 9.76 9.44
CA ILE A 19 -5.72 9.12 10.08
C ILE A 19 -4.47 9.24 9.20
N VAL A 20 -4.64 9.42 7.89
CA VAL A 20 -3.52 9.54 6.94
C VAL A 20 -3.12 11.00 6.78
N THR A 21 -2.14 11.43 7.57
CA THR A 21 -1.67 12.83 7.61
C THR A 21 -0.22 12.97 7.14
N ASN A 22 0.18 14.22 6.86
CA ASN A 22 1.58 14.56 6.57
C ASN A 22 2.41 14.82 7.83
N ALA A 23 1.84 14.71 9.03
CA ALA A 23 2.50 15.06 10.29
C ALA A 23 3.39 13.96 10.86
N GLY A 24 3.75 12.96 10.06
CA GLY A 24 4.57 11.85 10.51
C GLY A 24 6.02 12.26 10.81
N LYS A 25 6.68 11.43 11.61
CA LYS A 25 8.11 11.53 11.92
C LYS A 25 8.78 10.19 11.70
N ASP A 26 10.06 10.20 11.35
CA ASP A 26 10.85 8.97 11.34
C ASP A 26 11.32 8.58 12.75
N ALA A 27 12.09 7.49 12.85
CA ALA A 27 12.60 6.95 14.11
C ALA A 27 13.56 7.91 14.84
N GLU A 28 14.15 8.87 14.13
CA GLU A 28 15.05 9.90 14.67
C GLU A 28 14.31 11.20 14.99
N GLY A 29 13.00 11.27 14.71
CA GLY A 29 12.14 12.40 15.02
C GLY A 29 12.07 13.47 13.93
N PHE A 30 12.66 13.24 12.75
CA PHE A 30 12.59 14.20 11.64
C PHE A 30 11.24 14.14 10.94
N TYR A 31 10.79 15.31 10.46
CA TYR A 31 9.55 15.44 9.71
C TYR A 31 9.57 14.59 8.44
N LYS A 32 8.51 13.80 8.25
CA LYS A 32 8.33 12.95 7.07
C LYS A 32 6.91 13.12 6.52
N PRO A 33 6.74 13.55 5.25
CA PRO A 33 5.43 13.75 4.63
C PRO A 33 4.76 12.39 4.33
N THR A 34 4.23 11.79 5.37
CA THR A 34 3.84 10.37 5.42
C THR A 34 2.72 10.06 4.44
N ARG A 35 1.72 10.96 4.32
CA ARG A 35 0.65 10.87 3.32
C ARG A 35 1.20 10.84 1.90
N THR A 36 2.11 11.75 1.55
CA THR A 36 2.71 11.79 0.20
C THR A 36 3.49 10.52 -0.12
N ILE A 37 4.29 10.02 0.83
CA ILE A 37 5.09 8.81 0.63
C ILE A 37 4.19 7.57 0.55
N LEU A 38 3.15 7.51 1.38
CA LEU A 38 2.16 6.43 1.33
C LEU A 38 1.48 6.35 -0.03
N PHE A 39 1.00 7.48 -0.56
CA PHE A 39 0.35 7.48 -1.88
C PHE A 39 1.30 7.11 -3.01
N ARG A 40 2.59 7.48 -2.91
CA ARG A 40 3.60 6.98 -3.85
C ARG A 40 3.67 5.46 -3.82
N HIS A 41 3.74 4.84 -2.65
CA HIS A 41 3.80 3.37 -2.52
C HIS A 41 2.51 2.68 -2.99
N LEU A 42 1.34 3.24 -2.66
CA LEU A 42 0.06 2.70 -3.13
C LEU A 42 -0.07 2.75 -4.66
N ASN A 43 0.37 3.84 -5.30
CA ASN A 43 0.36 3.92 -6.75
C ASN A 43 1.37 2.94 -7.39
N LEU A 44 2.56 2.77 -6.81
CA LEU A 44 3.51 1.75 -7.30
C LEU A 44 2.92 0.35 -7.24
N LEU A 45 2.19 0.01 -6.17
CA LEU A 45 1.50 -1.27 -6.04
C LEU A 45 0.43 -1.42 -7.14
N LYS A 46 -0.42 -0.41 -7.30
CA LYS A 46 -1.45 -0.38 -8.35
C LYS A 46 -0.84 -0.57 -9.75
N ASP A 47 0.21 0.17 -10.09
CA ASP A 47 0.74 0.21 -11.46
C ASP A 47 1.65 -0.98 -11.80
N LEU A 48 2.32 -1.57 -10.80
CA LEU A 48 3.36 -2.57 -11.03
C LEU A 48 3.00 -3.98 -10.57
N HIS A 49 1.85 -4.23 -9.93
CA HIS A 49 1.51 -5.55 -9.39
C HIS A 49 1.58 -6.70 -10.41
N GLN A 50 1.34 -6.42 -11.69
CA GLN A 50 1.42 -7.40 -12.78
C GLN A 50 2.83 -7.57 -13.37
N LYS A 51 3.82 -6.81 -12.91
CA LYS A 51 5.19 -6.82 -13.45
C LYS A 51 6.09 -7.74 -12.61
N PRO A 52 6.50 -8.92 -13.11
CA PRO A 52 7.29 -9.87 -12.32
C PRO A 52 8.65 -9.33 -11.87
N LEU A 53 9.27 -8.48 -12.68
CA LEU A 53 10.56 -7.85 -12.38
C LEU A 53 10.47 -6.78 -11.28
N ALA A 54 9.27 -6.27 -11.01
CA ALA A 54 9.05 -5.25 -9.98
C ALA A 54 8.82 -5.83 -8.58
N LYS A 55 8.84 -7.17 -8.41
CA LYS A 55 8.61 -7.84 -7.12
C LYS A 55 9.37 -7.24 -5.94
N PRO A 56 10.69 -6.94 -6.01
CA PRO A 56 11.40 -6.34 -4.89
C PRO A 56 10.82 -4.97 -4.47
N MET A 57 10.42 -4.16 -5.45
CA MET A 57 9.81 -2.84 -5.24
C MET A 57 8.41 -2.95 -4.65
N LEU A 58 7.61 -3.91 -5.12
CA LEU A 58 6.29 -4.21 -4.58
C LEU A 58 6.37 -4.66 -3.12
N LYS A 59 7.34 -5.53 -2.77
CA LYS A 59 7.56 -5.96 -1.38
C LYS A 59 7.92 -4.78 -0.47
N SER A 60 8.88 -3.96 -0.90
CA SER A 60 9.28 -2.75 -0.16
C SER A 60 8.10 -1.78 0.00
N SER A 61 7.31 -1.58 -1.04
CA SER A 61 6.14 -0.69 -1.00
C SER A 61 5.03 -1.24 -0.12
N TRP A 62 4.79 -2.55 -0.16
CA TRP A 62 3.81 -3.19 0.70
C TRP A 62 4.20 -3.11 2.18
N ALA A 63 5.48 -3.31 2.51
CA ALA A 63 5.97 -3.15 3.87
C ALA A 63 5.68 -1.75 4.42
N TYR A 64 5.97 -0.71 3.64
CA TYR A 64 5.63 0.67 4.01
C TYR A 64 4.13 0.85 4.24
N VAL A 65 3.29 0.30 3.36
CA VAL A 65 1.82 0.40 3.48
C VAL A 65 1.33 -0.29 4.77
N VAL A 66 1.86 -1.47 5.10
CA VAL A 66 1.49 -2.21 6.31
C VAL A 66 1.86 -1.46 7.59
N GLU A 67 2.97 -0.74 7.59
CA GLU A 67 3.40 0.07 8.74
C GLU A 67 2.51 1.30 8.98
N HIS A 68 1.86 1.83 7.94
CA HIS A 68 1.20 3.14 7.98
C HIS A 68 -0.31 3.10 7.81
N LEU A 69 -0.90 1.93 7.51
CA LEU A 69 -2.35 1.76 7.39
C LEU A 69 -2.89 0.73 8.39
N PRO A 70 -4.16 0.87 8.82
CA PRO A 70 -4.81 -0.13 9.66
C PRO A 70 -4.83 -1.50 8.99
N SER A 71 -4.49 -2.55 9.74
CA SER A 71 -4.42 -3.93 9.24
C SER A 71 -5.74 -4.42 8.64
N GLU A 72 -6.87 -3.93 9.14
CA GLU A 72 -8.21 -4.25 8.64
C GLU A 72 -8.47 -3.74 7.21
N TRP A 73 -7.67 -2.79 6.70
CA TRP A 73 -7.78 -2.29 5.32
C TRP A 73 -6.98 -3.13 4.32
N LEU A 74 -6.04 -3.92 4.82
CA LEU A 74 -5.01 -4.58 4.01
C LEU A 74 -5.41 -5.98 3.56
N VAL A 75 -6.70 -6.32 3.67
CA VAL A 75 -7.24 -7.63 3.33
C VAL A 75 -8.12 -7.49 2.08
N PRO A 76 -7.69 -8.03 0.93
CA PRO A 76 -8.54 -8.09 -0.25
C PRO A 76 -9.84 -8.86 0.01
N SER A 77 -10.94 -8.43 -0.62
CA SER A 77 -12.26 -9.03 -0.42
C SER A 77 -12.37 -10.43 -1.04
N SER A 78 -11.69 -10.67 -2.17
CA SER A 78 -11.74 -11.97 -2.87
C SER A 78 -10.61 -12.91 -2.41
N LYS A 79 -10.87 -14.22 -2.46
CA LYS A 79 -9.83 -15.24 -2.17
C LYS A 79 -8.72 -15.23 -3.23
N GLU A 80 -9.08 -15.01 -4.49
CA GLU A 80 -8.15 -14.97 -5.62
C GLU A 80 -7.14 -13.83 -5.45
N ASP A 81 -7.60 -12.61 -5.14
CA ASP A 81 -6.73 -11.45 -4.93
C ASP A 81 -5.79 -11.66 -3.72
N ARG A 82 -6.25 -12.36 -2.68
CA ARG A 82 -5.39 -12.73 -1.53
C ARG A 82 -4.26 -13.65 -1.95
N GLU A 83 -4.53 -14.61 -2.81
CA GLU A 83 -3.50 -15.52 -3.32
C GLU A 83 -2.54 -14.81 -4.28
N GLU A 84 -3.03 -13.92 -5.12
CA GLU A 84 -2.19 -13.09 -5.99
C GLU A 84 -1.28 -12.16 -5.20
N LEU A 85 -1.83 -11.44 -4.22
CA LEU A 85 -1.05 -10.62 -3.31
C LEU A 85 0.00 -11.46 -2.59
N LYS A 86 -0.38 -12.64 -2.08
CA LYS A 86 0.57 -13.57 -1.46
C LYS A 86 1.70 -13.95 -2.41
N LYS A 87 1.42 -14.27 -3.68
CA LYS A 87 2.45 -14.62 -4.70
C LYS A 87 3.41 -13.47 -5.00
N ILE A 88 2.95 -12.22 -4.91
CA ILE A 88 3.80 -11.03 -5.08
C ILE A 88 4.74 -10.87 -3.87
N LEU A 89 4.21 -11.12 -2.67
CA LEU A 89 4.93 -10.92 -1.40
C LEU A 89 5.84 -12.10 -1.01
N SER A 90 5.56 -13.30 -1.53
CA SER A 90 6.36 -14.53 -1.34
C SER A 90 7.73 -14.46 -2.00
#